data_AF-A0AAE3GJ58-F1
#
_entry.id   AF-A0AAE3GJ58-F1
#
_cell.length_a   1.000
_cell.length_b   1.000
_cell.length_c   1.000
_cell.angle_alpha   90.00
_cell.angle_beta   90.00
_cell.angle_gamma   90.00
#
_symmetry.space_group_name_H-M   'P 1'
#
loop_
_entity.id
_entity.type
_entity.pdbx_description
1 polymer ?
#
loop_
_entity_poly.entity_id
_entity_poly.type
_entity_poly.pdbx_seq_one_letter_code
_entity_poly.pdbx_strand_id
1 'polypeptide(L)'
;MLREQLELIYELASLPHVTIQVIPFSAGAHASHGVSFTILNFTEHRLGIVYNEGLTGSDYLSREHTRIYSLAFNSLCSAAATPETTMELVARRIADLGA
;
A
#
# COMPACT_ATOMS: atom_id res chain seq x y z
N MET A 1 -10.69 -17.88 -5.29
CA MET A 1 -9.47 -17.41 -4.58
C MET A 1 -8.51 -16.70 -5.55
N LEU A 2 -7.76 -15.70 -5.08
CA LEU A 2 -7.13 -14.60 -5.85
C LEU A 2 -8.07 -13.72 -6.67
N ARG A 3 -8.85 -14.26 -7.62
CA ARG A 3 -9.82 -13.46 -8.41
C ARG A 3 -10.77 -12.67 -7.50
N GLU A 4 -11.41 -13.36 -6.57
CA GLU A 4 -12.31 -12.77 -5.56
C GLU A 4 -11.60 -11.73 -4.66
N GLN A 5 -10.31 -11.93 -4.37
CA GLN A 5 -9.54 -10.98 -3.56
C GLN A 5 -9.27 -9.69 -4.34
N LEU A 6 -8.98 -9.80 -5.63
CA LEU A 6 -8.81 -8.65 -6.51
C LEU A 6 -10.13 -7.94 -6.77
N GLU A 7 -11.25 -8.67 -6.89
CA GLU A 7 -12.61 -8.07 -6.96
C GLU A 7 -12.90 -7.24 -5.72
N LEU A 8 -12.62 -7.77 -4.52
CA LEU A 8 -12.76 -7.02 -3.27
C LEU A 8 -11.87 -5.77 -3.23
N ILE A 9 -10.60 -5.88 -3.64
CA ILE A 9 -9.68 -4.74 -3.72
C ILE A 9 -10.23 -3.67 -4.67
N TYR A 10 -10.74 -4.09 -5.83
CA TYR A 10 -11.33 -3.21 -6.82
C TYR A 10 -12.56 -2.47 -6.28
N GLU A 11 -13.43 -3.17 -5.54
CA GLU A 11 -14.58 -2.57 -4.87
C GLU A 11 -14.15 -1.56 -3.80
N LEU A 12 -13.16 -1.91 -2.97
CA LEU A 12 -12.64 -1.02 -1.91
C LEU A 12 -12.04 0.27 -2.48
N ALA A 13 -11.41 0.22 -3.64
CA ALA A 13 -10.87 1.40 -4.31
C ALA A 13 -11.94 2.42 -4.74
N SER A 14 -13.22 2.06 -4.72
CA SER A 14 -14.33 3.00 -4.97
C SER A 14 -14.68 3.88 -3.78
N LEU A 15 -14.18 3.55 -2.57
CA LEU A 15 -14.45 4.33 -1.37
C LEU A 15 -13.66 5.65 -1.37
N PRO A 16 -14.28 6.78 -0.99
CA PRO A 16 -13.65 8.11 -1.08
C PRO A 16 -12.45 8.32 -0.15
N HIS A 17 -12.21 7.39 0.78
CA HIS A 17 -11.12 7.44 1.76
C HIS A 17 -10.10 6.30 1.56
N VAL A 18 -10.19 5.57 0.43
CA VAL A 18 -9.29 4.48 0.08
C VAL A 18 -8.54 4.85 -1.20
N THR A 19 -7.24 4.64 -1.20
CA THR A 19 -6.40 4.78 -2.39
C THR A 19 -5.59 3.51 -2.54
N ILE A 20 -5.67 2.89 -3.71
CA ILE A 20 -4.94 1.66 -4.03
C ILE A 20 -4.00 1.98 -5.17
N GLN A 21 -2.73 1.62 -5.00
CA GLN A 21 -1.72 1.77 -6.01
C GLN A 21 -0.91 0.47 -6.13
N VAL A 22 -0.53 0.13 -7.36
CA VAL A 22 0.32 -1.03 -7.66
C VAL A 22 1.64 -0.55 -8.24
N ILE A 23 2.74 -1.12 -7.78
CA ILE A 23 4.05 -0.95 -8.41
C ILE A 23 4.16 -2.00 -9.53
N PRO A 24 4.20 -1.61 -10.82
CA PRO A 24 4.34 -2.57 -11.90
C PRO A 24 5.76 -3.16 -11.89
N PHE A 25 5.90 -4.40 -12.37
CA PHE A 25 7.22 -5.03 -12.47
C PHE A 25 8.23 -4.22 -13.31
N SER A 26 7.76 -3.43 -14.27
CA SER A 26 8.60 -2.54 -15.08
C SER A 26 9.22 -1.37 -14.30
N ALA A 27 8.73 -1.05 -13.10
CA ALA A 27 9.30 -0.01 -12.24
C ALA A 27 10.66 -0.42 -11.63
N GLY A 28 10.99 -1.71 -11.64
CA GLY A 28 12.27 -2.21 -11.10
C GLY A 28 12.35 -2.16 -9.57
N ALA A 29 13.56 -1.95 -9.05
CA ALA A 29 13.81 -1.95 -7.61
C ALA A 29 13.09 -0.78 -6.91
N HIS A 30 12.37 -1.06 -5.83
CA HIS A 30 11.59 -0.08 -5.08
C HIS A 30 11.93 -0.13 -3.58
N ALA A 31 11.71 0.99 -2.89
CA ALA A 31 12.21 1.27 -1.54
C ALA A 31 11.67 0.38 -0.40
N SER A 32 10.73 -0.54 -0.68
CA SER A 32 10.16 -1.44 0.34
C SER A 32 11.06 -2.67 0.57
N HIS A 33 11.90 -3.04 -0.40
CA HIS A 33 12.85 -4.16 -0.27
C HIS A 33 12.17 -5.47 0.18
N GLY A 34 10.89 -5.67 -0.14
CA GLY A 34 10.11 -6.85 0.24
C GLY A 34 9.47 -6.80 1.63
N VAL A 35 9.54 -5.67 2.34
CA VAL A 35 8.95 -5.48 3.66
C VAL A 35 7.69 -4.61 3.58
N SER A 36 6.63 -5.05 4.26
CA SER A 36 5.40 -4.27 4.47
C SER A 36 5.49 -3.45 5.75
N PHE A 37 4.91 -2.25 5.76
CA PHE A 37 4.77 -1.43 6.97
C PHE A 37 3.49 -0.60 6.91
N THR A 38 2.99 -0.18 8.08
CA THR A 38 1.81 0.66 8.19
C THR A 38 2.16 1.95 8.92
N ILE A 39 1.81 3.10 8.35
CA ILE A 39 1.96 4.41 9.01
C ILE A 39 0.58 4.87 9.48
N LEU A 40 0.43 5.12 10.78
CA LEU A 40 -0.79 5.65 11.37
C LEU A 40 -0.60 7.13 11.70
N ASN A 41 -1.37 7.98 11.03
CA ASN A 41 -1.40 9.43 11.26
C ASN A 41 -2.67 9.81 12.03
N PHE A 42 -2.53 10.62 13.09
CA PHE A 42 -3.63 11.06 13.94
C PHE A 42 -3.84 12.58 13.81
N THR A 43 -5.08 13.03 13.71
CA THR A 43 -5.46 14.43 13.45
C THR A 43 -5.42 15.33 14.69
N GLU A 44 -5.44 14.79 15.91
CA GLU A 44 -5.49 15.59 17.15
C GLU A 44 -4.36 15.22 18.11
N HIS A 45 -3.38 16.13 18.30
CA HIS A 45 -2.33 16.15 19.34
C HIS A 45 -1.57 14.84 19.66
N ARG A 46 -1.80 13.77 18.89
CA ARG A 46 -1.19 12.46 19.02
C ARG A 46 -0.16 12.30 17.92
N LEU A 47 1.02 11.86 18.32
CA LEU A 47 2.16 11.68 17.43
C LEU A 47 1.89 10.49 16.51
N GLY A 48 2.14 10.64 15.20
CA GLY A 48 2.03 9.52 14.26
C GLY A 48 3.02 8.41 14.62
N ILE A 49 2.59 7.17 14.49
CA ILE A 49 3.37 5.96 14.82
C ILE A 49 3.53 5.10 13.57
N VAL A 50 4.67 4.41 13.46
CA VAL A 50 4.81 3.32 12.51
C VAL A 50 4.47 2.03 13.23
N TYR A 51 3.53 1.29 12.64
CA TYR A 51 3.15 -0.04 13.08
C TYR A 51 3.81 -1.05 12.14
N ASN A 52 4.66 -1.89 12.71
CA ASN A 52 5.22 -3.04 12.02
C ASN A 52 4.62 -4.31 12.62
N GLU A 53 3.93 -5.09 11.79
CA GLU A 53 3.33 -6.35 12.19
C GLU A 53 4.27 -7.50 11.86
N GLY A 54 4.66 -8.26 12.88
CA GLY A 54 5.41 -9.49 12.75
C GLY A 54 4.57 -10.71 13.12
N LEU A 55 5.07 -11.90 12.77
CA LEU A 55 4.37 -13.17 12.99
C LEU A 55 4.03 -13.46 14.47
N THR A 56 4.81 -12.92 15.41
CA THR A 56 4.70 -13.21 16.85
C THR A 56 4.62 -11.97 17.71
N GLY A 57 4.45 -10.78 17.12
CA GLY A 57 4.44 -9.52 17.85
C GLY A 57 4.36 -8.31 16.93
N SER A 58 4.23 -7.14 17.53
CA SER A 58 4.16 -5.88 16.79
C SER A 58 5.05 -4.81 17.44
N ASP A 59 5.69 -4.02 16.60
CA ASP A 59 6.51 -2.90 17.02
C ASP A 59 5.78 -1.58 16.76
N TYR A 60 5.77 -0.73 17.78
CA TYR A 60 5.25 0.64 17.70
C TYR A 60 6.42 1.62 17.74
N LEU A 61 6.83 2.09 16.57
CA LEU A 61 7.99 2.97 16.46
C LEU A 61 7.58 4.43 16.67
N SER A 62 8.40 5.16 17.44
CA SER A 62 8.20 6.56 17.78
C SER A 62 8.43 7.52 16.59
N ARG A 63 8.16 8.82 16.81
CA ARG A 63 8.23 9.91 15.82
C ARG A 63 9.50 9.93 14.96
N GLU A 64 10.64 9.57 15.53
CA GLU A 64 11.93 9.62 14.82
C GLU A 64 11.94 8.68 13.61
N HIS A 65 11.28 7.52 13.72
CA HIS A 65 11.15 6.57 12.64
C HIS A 65 10.11 7.01 11.61
N THR A 66 9.04 7.70 12.02
CA THR A 66 7.96 8.13 11.11
C THR A 66 8.51 8.92 9.92
N ARG A 67 9.53 9.76 10.11
CA ARG A 67 10.15 10.51 9.01
C ARG A 67 10.79 9.60 7.95
N ILE A 68 11.50 8.55 8.38
CA ILE A 68 12.17 7.60 7.48
C ILE A 68 11.12 6.79 6.72
N TYR A 69 10.12 6.28 7.42
CA TYR A 69 9.03 5.52 6.81
C TYR A 69 8.17 6.38 5.88
N SER A 70 7.93 7.66 6.20
CA SER A 70 7.26 8.58 5.27
C SER A 70 8.07 8.82 4.00
N LEU A 71 9.41 8.90 4.09
CA LEU A 71 10.27 9.02 2.91
C LEU A 71 10.19 7.76 2.03
N ALA A 72 10.22 6.58 2.66
CA ALA A 72 10.05 5.31 1.96
C ALA A 72 8.66 5.23 1.31
N PHE A 73 7.60 5.57 2.04
CA PHE A 73 6.22 5.61 1.54
C PHE A 73 6.07 6.53 0.33
N ASN A 74 6.57 7.76 0.42
CA ASN A 74 6.53 8.70 -0.71
C ASN A 74 7.31 8.18 -1.93
N SER A 75 8.44 7.53 -1.70
CA SER A 75 9.23 6.90 -2.78
C SER A 75 8.45 5.74 -3.44
N LEU A 76 7.71 4.95 -2.65
CA LEU A 76 6.84 3.89 -3.16
C LEU A 76 5.68 4.47 -3.98
N CYS A 77 5.00 5.51 -3.48
CA CYS A 77 3.94 6.20 -4.23
C CYS A 77 4.46 6.78 -5.56
N SER A 78 5.70 7.28 -5.59
CA SER A 78 6.32 7.80 -6.82
C SER A 78 6.66 6.70 -7.84
N ALA A 79 6.93 5.48 -7.39
CA ALA A 79 7.21 4.34 -8.26
C ALA A 79 5.95 3.58 -8.68
N ALA A 80 4.84 3.77 -7.96
CA ALA A 80 3.59 3.12 -8.23
C ALA A 80 2.84 3.76 -9.41
N ALA A 81 2.00 2.98 -10.07
CA ALA A 81 1.04 3.50 -11.03
C ALA A 81 0.06 4.46 -10.34
N THR A 82 -0.52 5.39 -11.12
CA THR A 82 -1.59 6.25 -10.60
C THR A 82 -2.78 5.39 -10.14
N PRO A 83 -3.67 5.90 -9.28
CA PRO A 83 -4.87 5.18 -8.88
C PRO A 83 -5.69 4.70 -10.08
N GLU A 84 -5.83 5.52 -11.12
CA GLU A 84 -6.59 5.20 -12.33
C GLU A 84 -5.94 4.04 -13.09
N THR A 85 -4.64 4.14 -13.38
CA THR A 85 -3.90 3.05 -14.04
C THR A 85 -3.86 1.78 -13.18
N THR A 86 -3.82 1.91 -11.85
CA THR A 86 -3.91 0.76 -10.95
C THR A 86 -5.23 0.03 -11.12
N MET A 87 -6.36 0.74 -11.22
CA MET A 87 -7.66 0.13 -11.44
C MET A 87 -7.73 -0.61 -12.78
N GLU A 88 -7.15 -0.05 -13.83
CA GLU A 88 -7.05 -0.73 -15.13
C GLU A 88 -6.23 -2.02 -15.06
N LEU A 89 -5.11 -2.01 -14.33
CA LEU A 89 -4.25 -3.18 -14.14
C LEU A 89 -4.95 -4.28 -13.33
N VAL A 90 -5.64 -3.91 -12.25
CA VAL A 90 -6.39 -4.84 -11.40
C VAL A 90 -7.56 -5.44 -12.18
N ALA A 91 -8.36 -4.62 -12.88
CA ALA A 91 -9.48 -5.09 -13.69
C ALA A 91 -9.02 -6.09 -14.78
N ARG A 92 -7.92 -5.77 -15.47
CA ARG A 92 -7.32 -6.67 -16.46
C ARG A 92 -6.92 -7.99 -15.83
N ARG A 93 -6.28 -7.96 -14.66
CA ARG A 93 -5.86 -9.19 -13.97
C ARG A 93 -7.03 -10.03 -13.51
N ILE A 94 -8.15 -9.44 -13.09
CA ILE A 94 -9.39 -10.15 -12.77
C ILE A 94 -9.95 -10.87 -14.00
N ALA A 95 -9.95 -10.21 -15.16
CA ALA A 95 -10.41 -10.81 -16.42
C ALA A 95 -9.54 -12.01 -16.84
N ASP A 96 -8.21 -11.87 -16.74
CA ASP A 96 -7.26 -12.95 -17.07
C ASP A 96 -7.40 -14.19 -16.17
N LEU A 97 -7.90 -14.02 -14.94
CA LEU A 97 -8.13 -15.12 -13.99
C LEU A 97 -9.49 -15.81 -14.16
N GLY A 98 -10.36 -15.29 -15.04
CA GLY A 98 -11.67 -15.87 -15.36
C GLY A 98 -11.72 -16.61 -16.70
N ALA A 99 -10.63 -16.63 -17.46
CA ALA A 99 -10.45 -17.41 -18.69
C ALA A 99 -9.73 -18.73 -18.40
#